data_AF-A0A378T2V0-F1
#
_entry.id   AF-A0A378T2V0-F1
#
_cell.length_a   1.000
_cell.length_b   1.000
_cell.length_c   1.000
_cell.angle_alpha   90.00
_cell.angle_beta   90.00
_cell.angle_gamma   90.00
#
_symmetry.space_group_name_H-M   'P 1'
#
loop_
_entity.id
_entity.type
_entity.pdbx_description
1 polymer ?
#
loop_
_entity_poly.entity_id
_entity_poly.type
_entity_poly.pdbx_seq_one_letter_code
_entity_poly.pdbx_strand_id
1 'polypeptide(L)'
;MATELSVNSDGLRVAAASSETAAAAALAGTETLSPTSPHPSGAGVDAINTALASLRARQANRISDQANDLNTSGIHYDTTDSDAAGAVNVLSI
;
A
#
# COMPACT_ATOMS: atom_id res chain seq x y z
N MET A 1 -21.67 15.21 19.67
CA MET A 1 -22.04 14.29 18.58
C MET A 1 -20.97 13.21 18.56
N ALA A 2 -21.16 12.13 19.31
CA ALA A 2 -20.24 11.00 19.25
C ALA A 2 -20.71 10.10 18.10
N THR A 3 -20.03 10.17 16.96
CA THR A 3 -20.06 9.08 16.00
C THR A 3 -19.33 7.92 16.66
N GLU A 4 -20.04 6.87 17.06
CA GLU A 4 -19.40 5.64 17.50
C GLU A 4 -18.46 5.17 16.38
N LEU A 5 -17.18 5.16 16.69
CA LEU A 5 -16.12 4.78 15.77
C LEU A 5 -16.01 3.26 15.79
N SER A 6 -16.81 2.58 14.95
CA SER A 6 -16.68 1.15 14.70
C SER A 6 -15.73 0.94 13.52
N VAL A 7 -14.56 0.34 13.77
CA VAL A 7 -13.54 0.08 12.76
C VAL A 7 -13.37 -1.42 12.53
N ASN A 8 -13.43 -1.85 11.27
CA ASN A 8 -13.19 -3.22 10.86
C ASN A 8 -11.69 -3.42 10.55
N SER A 9 -10.94 -3.92 11.54
CA SER A 9 -9.50 -4.20 11.44
C SER A 9 -9.16 -5.30 10.42
N ASP A 10 -10.02 -6.30 10.24
CA ASP A 10 -9.86 -7.31 9.18
C ASP A 10 -10.02 -6.68 7.78
N GLY A 11 -10.93 -5.73 7.63
CA GLY A 11 -11.08 -4.93 6.42
C GLY A 11 -9.83 -4.10 6.09
N LEU A 12 -9.18 -3.53 7.11
CA LEU A 12 -7.90 -2.83 6.97
C LEU A 12 -6.77 -3.76 6.50
N ARG A 13 -6.69 -4.98 7.05
CA ARG A 13 -5.70 -6.00 6.63
C ARG A 13 -5.92 -6.46 5.19
N VAL A 14 -7.17 -6.73 4.81
CA VAL A 14 -7.54 -7.10 3.43
C VAL A 14 -7.20 -5.96 2.46
N ALA A 15 -7.48 -4.71 2.84
CA ALA A 15 -7.12 -3.55 2.03
C ALA A 15 -5.59 -3.43 1.88
N ALA A 16 -4.81 -3.67 2.93
CA ALA A 16 -3.34 -3.67 2.87
C ALA A 16 -2.82 -4.74 1.89
N ALA A 17 -3.28 -5.98 1.99
CA ALA A 17 -2.88 -7.06 1.08
C ALA A 17 -3.27 -6.79 -0.39
N SER A 18 -4.44 -6.19 -0.61
CA SER A 18 -4.90 -5.74 -1.93
C SER A 18 -3.99 -4.65 -2.50
N SER A 19 -3.60 -3.69 -1.66
CA SER A 19 -2.64 -2.64 -2.03
C SER A 19 -1.27 -3.21 -2.38
N GLU A 20 -0.73 -4.17 -1.61
CA GLU A 20 0.53 -4.85 -1.96
C GLU A 20 0.45 -5.56 -3.33
N THR A 21 -0.67 -6.22 -3.60
CA THR A 21 -0.93 -6.85 -4.90
C THR A 21 -0.96 -5.81 -6.03
N ALA A 22 -1.59 -4.65 -5.79
CA ALA A 22 -1.62 -3.54 -6.74
C ALA A 22 -0.23 -2.92 -6.96
N ALA A 23 0.61 -2.82 -5.92
CA ALA A 23 1.99 -2.36 -6.01
C ALA A 23 2.84 -3.32 -6.87
N ALA A 24 2.70 -4.63 -6.66
CA ALA A 24 3.35 -5.65 -7.48
C ALA A 24 2.91 -5.56 -8.96
N ALA A 25 1.61 -5.38 -9.20
CA ALA A 25 1.07 -5.20 -10.55
C ALA A 25 1.59 -3.91 -11.23
N ALA A 26 1.78 -2.83 -10.46
CA ALA A 26 2.36 -1.59 -10.98
C ALA A 26 3.82 -1.76 -11.43
N LEU A 27 4.58 -2.68 -10.81
CA LEU A 27 5.95 -3.04 -11.22
C LEU A 27 6.01 -4.04 -12.37
N ALA A 28 4.99 -4.88 -12.57
CA ALA A 28 5.03 -5.94 -13.58
C ALA A 28 5.25 -5.45 -15.03
N GLY A 29 5.01 -4.17 -15.32
CA GLY A 29 5.24 -3.56 -16.63
C GLY A 29 6.65 -2.97 -16.85
N THR A 30 7.61 -3.18 -15.95
CA THR A 30 8.99 -2.63 -16.04
C THR A 30 9.96 -3.54 -16.81
N GLU A 31 9.50 -4.19 -17.87
CA GLU A 31 10.40 -4.89 -18.81
C GLU A 31 11.49 -3.90 -19.25
N THR A 32 12.76 -4.21 -18.99
CA THR A 32 13.88 -3.41 -19.45
C THR A 32 13.90 -3.50 -20.97
N LEU A 33 13.34 -2.50 -21.63
CA LEU A 33 13.41 -2.38 -23.08
C LEU A 33 14.88 -2.20 -23.44
N SER A 34 15.50 -3.27 -23.93
CA SER A 34 16.86 -3.23 -24.45
C SER A 34 16.89 -2.20 -25.58
N PRO A 35 17.88 -1.29 -25.62
CA PRO A 35 17.94 -0.28 -26.67
C PRO A 35 18.11 -0.99 -28.02
N THR A 36 17.08 -0.98 -28.86
CA THR A 36 17.04 -1.74 -30.12
C THR A 36 17.45 -0.93 -31.34
N SER A 37 17.71 0.38 -31.21
CA SER A 37 17.77 1.27 -32.37
C SER A 37 18.94 2.27 -32.34
N PRO A 38 19.89 2.22 -33.30
CA PRO A 38 21.00 3.18 -33.42
C PRO A 38 20.57 4.57 -33.93
N HIS A 39 19.27 4.86 -33.97
CA HIS A 39 18.72 6.14 -34.44
C HIS A 39 18.46 7.10 -33.26
N PRO A 40 18.59 8.43 -33.44
CA PRO A 40 18.35 9.43 -32.38
C PRO A 40 16.97 9.35 -31.72
N SER A 41 15.96 8.88 -32.45
CA SER A 41 14.61 8.62 -31.92
C SER A 41 14.56 7.49 -30.89
N GLY A 42 15.48 6.52 -30.98
CA GLY A 42 15.62 5.42 -30.00
C GLY A 42 16.01 5.92 -28.62
N ALA A 43 16.96 6.86 -28.55
CA ALA A 43 17.37 7.47 -27.27
C ALA A 43 16.23 8.21 -26.56
N GLY A 44 15.33 8.84 -27.31
CA GLY A 44 14.12 9.47 -26.77
C GLY A 44 13.12 8.46 -26.20
N VAL A 45 12.92 7.34 -26.91
CA VAL A 45 12.08 6.24 -26.44
C VAL A 45 12.65 5.60 -25.16
N ASP A 46 13.96 5.37 -25.12
CA ASP A 46 14.64 4.82 -23.94
C ASP A 46 14.54 5.75 -22.72
N ALA A 47 14.67 7.06 -22.93
CA ALA A 47 14.49 8.05 -21.87
C ALA A 47 13.06 8.04 -21.31
N ILE A 48 12.04 7.94 -22.18
CA ILE A 48 10.64 7.85 -21.75
C ILE A 48 10.37 6.54 -21.00
N ASN A 49 10.92 5.41 -21.47
CA ASN A 49 10.77 4.12 -20.80
C ASN A 49 11.43 4.12 -19.42
N THR A 50 12.60 4.75 -19.29
CA THR A 50 13.30 4.92 -18.01
C THR A 50 12.50 5.81 -17.05
N ALA A 51 11.95 6.91 -17.54
CA ALA A 51 11.09 7.80 -16.76
C ALA A 51 9.81 7.08 -16.30
N LEU A 52 9.21 6.26 -17.17
CA LEU A 52 8.03 5.45 -16.87
C LEU A 52 8.33 4.39 -15.80
N ALA A 53 9.45 3.68 -15.91
CA ALA A 53 9.90 2.72 -14.89
C ALA A 53 10.11 3.42 -13.53
N SER A 54 10.75 4.59 -13.53
CA SER A 54 10.96 5.41 -12.32
C SER A 54 9.65 5.88 -11.69
N LEU A 55 8.64 6.24 -12.50
CA LEU A 55 7.31 6.60 -12.02
C LEU A 55 6.58 5.41 -11.40
N ARG A 56 6.61 4.25 -12.06
CA ARG A 56 5.99 3.01 -11.55
C ARG A 56 6.59 2.59 -10.21
N ALA A 57 7.91 2.65 -10.07
CA ALA A 57 8.59 2.38 -8.81
C ALA A 57 8.14 3.32 -7.70
N ARG A 58 8.08 4.63 -7.95
CA ARG A 58 7.57 5.60 -6.97
C ARG A 58 6.13 5.34 -6.58
N GLN A 59 5.28 4.97 -7.55
CA GLN A 59 3.87 4.69 -7.29
C GLN A 59 3.69 3.42 -6.45
N ALA A 60 4.44 2.36 -6.72
CA ALA A 60 4.40 1.15 -5.92
C ALA A 60 4.88 1.38 -4.48
N ASN A 61 5.95 2.17 -4.28
CA ASN A 61 6.40 2.53 -2.93
C ASN A 61 5.28 3.24 -2.15
N ARG A 62 4.62 4.23 -2.75
CA ARG A 62 3.49 4.93 -2.10
C ARG A 62 2.34 3.99 -1.74
N ILE A 63 2.03 3.01 -2.59
CA ILE A 63 0.98 2.03 -2.33
C ILE A 63 1.41 1.09 -1.18
N SER A 64 2.67 0.68 -1.15
CA SER A 64 3.24 -0.14 -0.08
C SER A 64 3.24 0.58 1.26
N ASP A 65 3.62 1.87 1.28
CA ASP A 65 3.58 2.70 2.48
C ASP A 65 2.15 2.81 3.01
N GLN A 66 1.18 3.07 2.12
CA GLN A 66 -0.23 3.10 2.48
C GLN A 66 -0.72 1.76 3.03
N ALA A 67 -0.30 0.63 2.47
CA ALA A 67 -0.63 -0.70 2.98
C ALA A 67 -0.08 -0.91 4.41
N ASN A 68 1.15 -0.48 4.66
CA ASN A 68 1.77 -0.56 5.98
C ASN A 68 1.04 0.31 7.01
N ASP A 69 0.61 1.50 6.63
CA ASP A 69 -0.17 2.40 7.50
C ASP A 69 -1.53 1.79 7.86
N LEU A 70 -2.23 1.18 6.89
CA LEU A 70 -3.50 0.48 7.10
C LEU A 70 -3.32 -0.71 8.07
N ASN A 71 -2.27 -1.52 7.87
CA ASN A 71 -1.98 -2.65 8.74
C ASN A 71 -1.64 -2.21 10.18
N THR A 72 -0.77 -1.20 10.32
CA THR A 72 -0.40 -0.62 11.63
C THR A 72 -1.63 -0.08 12.37
N SER A 73 -2.48 0.66 11.65
CA SER A 73 -3.73 1.19 12.19
C SER A 73 -4.66 0.06 12.65
N GLY A 74 -4.79 -1.02 11.87
CA GLY A 74 -5.58 -2.19 12.24
C GLY A 74 -5.12 -2.84 13.54
N ILE A 75 -3.81 -3.01 13.74
CA ILE A 75 -3.22 -3.55 14.98
C ILE A 75 -3.54 -2.64 16.18
N HIS A 76 -3.42 -1.33 16.00
CA HIS A 76 -3.73 -0.37 17.06
C HIS A 76 -5.22 -0.42 17.48
N TYR A 77 -6.13 -0.57 16.51
CA TYR A 77 -7.56 -0.72 16.81
C TYR A 77 -7.86 -2.01 17.57
N ASP A 78 -7.30 -3.15 17.14
CA ASP A 78 -7.51 -4.43 17.85
C ASP A 78 -6.99 -4.38 19.29
N THR A 79 -5.84 -3.75 19.50
CA THR A 79 -5.27 -3.56 20.85
C THR A 79 -6.18 -2.69 21.71
N THR A 80 -6.64 -1.55 21.16
CA THR A 80 -7.52 -0.62 21.87
C THR A 80 -8.85 -1.28 22.25
N ASP A 81 -9.44 -2.05 21.35
CA ASP A 81 -10.72 -2.75 21.59
C ASP A 81 -10.56 -3.84 22.66
N SER A 82 -9.50 -4.64 22.57
CA SER A 82 -9.18 -5.66 23.58
C SER A 82 -8.93 -5.05 24.97
N ASP A 83 -8.17 -3.96 25.05
CA ASP A 83 -7.87 -3.28 26.31
C ASP A 83 -9.12 -2.66 26.93
N ALA A 84 -9.97 -2.03 26.11
CA ALA A 84 -11.26 -1.48 26.55
C ALA A 84 -12.21 -2.57 27.05
N ALA A 85 -12.32 -3.69 26.33
CA ALA A 85 -13.11 -4.84 26.75
C ALA A 85 -12.61 -5.42 28.09
N GLY A 86 -11.28 -5.52 28.27
CA GLY A 86 -10.65 -5.93 29.52
C GLY A 86 -10.99 -5.00 30.68
N ALA A 87 -10.92 -3.68 30.47
CA ALA A 87 -11.26 -2.68 31.48
C ALA A 87 -12.75 -2.75 31.89
N VAL A 88 -13.67 -2.91 30.94
CA VAL A 88 -15.11 -3.08 31.23
C VAL A 88 -15.36 -4.36 32.04
N ASN A 89 -14.69 -5.46 31.70
CA ASN A 89 -14.80 -6.71 32.44
C ASN A 89 -14.30 -6.58 33.90
N VAL A 90 -13.22 -5.83 34.13
CA VAL A 90 -12.69 -5.55 35.49
C VAL A 90 -13.61 -4.64 36.31
N LEU A 91 -14.40 -3.77 35.67
CA LEU A 91 -15.34 -2.87 36.37
C LEU A 91 -16.73 -3.51 36.63
N SER A 92 -16.99 -4.69 36.06
CA SER A 92 -18.28 -5.38 36.14
C SER A 92 -18.33 -6.48 37.22
N ILE A 93 -17.27 -6.61 38.02
CA ILE A 93 -17.11 -7.49 39.19
C ILE A 93 -17.20 -6.67 40.49
#